data_AF-A0A7X8YRQ2-F1
#
_entry.id   AF-A0A7X8YRQ2-F1
#
_cell.length_a   1.000
_cell.length_b   1.000
_cell.length_c   1.000
_cell.angle_alpha   90.00
_cell.angle_beta   90.00
_cell.angle_gamma   90.00
#
_symmetry.space_group_name_H-M   'P 1'
#
loop_
_entity.id
_entity.type
_entity.pdbx_description
1 polymer ?
#
loop_
_entity_poly.entity_id
_entity_poly.type
_entity_poly.pdbx_seq_one_letter_code
_entity_poly.pdbx_strand_id
1 'polypeptide(L)'
;MNVAQASFRRVGDHPCVLVRRYDRDIGTDGSVRRVHQEDFCQAIKFPPERKYQQEGGPLLCYCIGLLRAGSTLPALDIRAFLDGLIFNYRGTGRGRCQAV
;
A
#
# COMPACT_ATOMS: atom_id res chain seq x y z
N MET A 1 8.52 -4.82 -8.72
CA MET A 1 7.55 -4.16 -7.84
C MET A 1 8.27 -3.18 -6.95
N ASN A 2 7.70 -2.00 -6.72
CA ASN A 2 8.22 -1.02 -5.77
C ASN A 2 7.71 -1.40 -4.37
N VAL A 3 8.59 -1.84 -3.49
CA VAL A 3 8.24 -2.35 -2.16
C VAL A 3 9.20 -1.80 -1.12
N ALA A 4 8.71 -1.66 0.11
CA ALA A 4 9.53 -1.21 1.22
C ALA A 4 10.70 -2.17 1.47
N GLN A 5 11.89 -1.62 1.70
CA GLN A 5 13.06 -2.41 2.10
C GLN A 5 12.78 -3.04 3.47
N ALA A 6 12.98 -4.35 3.57
CA ALA A 6 12.79 -5.10 4.80
C ALA A 6 14.01 -5.95 5.11
N SER A 7 14.32 -6.11 6.39
CA SER A 7 15.39 -6.99 6.88
C SER A 7 14.92 -7.80 8.08
N PHE A 8 15.51 -8.97 8.27
CA PHE A 8 15.29 -9.78 9.46
C PHE A 8 16.30 -9.40 10.53
N ARG A 9 15.84 -9.29 11.79
CA ARG A 9 16.72 -9.07 12.95
C ARG A 9 16.15 -9.79 14.17
N ARG A 10 17.02 -10.27 15.04
CA ARG A 10 16.60 -10.72 16.38
C ARG A 10 16.79 -9.59 17.38
N VAL A 11 15.76 -9.33 18.19
CA VAL A 11 15.80 -8.38 19.32
C VAL A 11 15.64 -9.20 20.60
N GLY A 12 16.76 -9.46 21.28
CA GLY A 12 16.83 -10.53 22.27
C GLY A 12 16.49 -11.87 21.63
N ASP A 13 15.59 -12.63 22.26
CA ASP A 13 15.12 -13.91 21.72
C ASP A 13 14.05 -13.80 20.63
N HIS A 14 13.50 -12.60 20.40
CA HIS A 14 12.36 -12.40 19.51
C HIS A 14 12.82 -12.17 18.06
N PRO A 15 12.36 -13.00 17.10
CA PRO A 15 12.55 -12.72 15.68
C PRO A 15 11.67 -11.54 15.25
N CYS A 16 12.24 -10.58 14.53
CA CYS A 16 11.55 -9.39 14.07
C CYS A 16 11.81 -9.13 12.58
N VAL A 17 10.82 -8.57 11.90
CA VAL A 17 10.97 -8.01 10.54
C VAL A 17 11.00 -6.49 10.67
N LEU A 18 12.11 -5.89 10.25
CA LEU A 18 12.31 -4.46 10.25
C LEU A 18 12.01 -3.94 8.85
N VAL A 19 10.93 -3.17 8.73
CA VAL A 19 10.54 -2.53 7.46
C VAL A 19 10.92 -1.06 7.50
N ARG A 20 11.71 -0.62 6.52
CA ARG A 20 12.00 0.80 6.34
C ARG A 20 10.73 1.52 5.92
N ARG A 21 10.32 2.50 6.73
CA ARG A 21 9.16 3.35 6.44
C ARG A 21 9.38 4.15 5.17
N TYR A 22 8.45 4.02 4.22
CA TYR A 22 8.47 4.70 2.92
C TYR A 22 7.76 6.06 2.94
N ASP A 23 7.15 6.44 4.07
CA ASP A 23 6.56 7.76 4.33
C ASP A 23 7.53 8.71 5.05
N ARG A 24 8.84 8.41 4.98
CA ARG A 24 9.91 9.15 5.65
C ARG A 24 11.07 9.40 4.68
N ASP A 25 11.38 10.67 4.47
CA ASP A 25 12.60 11.09 3.78
C ASP A 25 13.65 11.49 4.81
N ILE A 26 14.88 11.04 4.58
CA ILE A 26 16.03 11.38 5.41
C ILE A 26 16.86 12.41 4.64
N GLY A 27 16.95 13.62 5.17
CA GLY A 27 17.79 14.70 4.63
C GLY A 27 19.27 14.36 4.75
N THR A 28 20.11 15.05 3.99
CA THR A 28 21.57 14.90 4.04
C THR A 28 22.15 15.30 5.40
N ASP A 29 21.43 16.12 6.16
CA ASP A 29 21.71 16.54 7.53
C ASP A 29 21.21 15.56 8.60
N GLY A 30 20.61 14.43 8.19
CA GLY A 30 20.00 13.45 9.08
C GLY A 30 18.61 13.84 9.58
N SER A 31 18.05 14.97 9.13
CA SER A 31 16.69 15.35 9.46
C SER A 31 15.68 14.37 8.86
N VAL A 32 14.58 14.12 9.58
CA VAL A 32 13.53 13.21 9.12
C VAL A 32 12.29 14.01 8.75
N ARG A 33 11.98 14.05 7.45
CA ARG A 33 10.76 14.67 6.93
C ARG A 33 9.67 13.62 6.78
N ARG A 34 8.47 13.95 7.25
CA ARG A 34 7.28 13.12 7.05
C ARG A 34 6.65 13.44 5.70
N VAL A 35 6.34 12.41 4.93
CA VAL A 35 5.57 12.51 3.70
C VAL A 35 4.14 12.10 4.01
N HIS A 36 3.16 12.93 3.65
CA HIS A 36 1.74 12.60 3.86
C HIS A 36 1.33 11.42 2.98
N GLN A 37 0.65 10.46 3.57
CA GLN A 37 0.12 9.28 2.90
C GLN A 37 -1.25 8.94 3.47
N GLU A 38 -2.14 8.52 2.58
CA GLU A 38 -3.46 7.99 2.90
C GLU A 38 -3.59 6.62 2.25
N ASP A 39 -4.29 5.71 2.92
CA ASP A 39 -4.72 4.47 2.26
C ASP A 39 -5.94 4.72 1.37
N PHE A 40 -6.28 3.76 0.50
CA PHE A 40 -7.44 3.89 -0.39
C PHE A 40 -8.76 4.09 0.37
N CYS A 41 -8.92 3.50 1.56
CA CYS A 41 -10.14 3.66 2.35
C CYS A 41 -10.29 5.12 2.83
N GLN A 42 -9.22 5.72 3.31
CA GLN A 42 -9.18 7.12 3.73
C GLN A 42 -9.45 8.06 2.55
N ALA A 43 -8.76 7.84 1.43
CA ALA A 43 -8.89 8.69 0.25
C ALA A 43 -10.29 8.62 -0.38
N ILE A 44 -10.94 7.45 -0.34
CA ILE A 44 -12.31 7.23 -0.85
C ILE A 44 -13.38 7.58 0.23
N LYS A 45 -12.94 7.94 1.45
CA LYS A 45 -13.79 8.20 2.63
C LYS A 45 -14.73 7.04 2.97
N PHE A 46 -14.23 5.81 2.81
CA PHE A 46 -14.98 4.60 3.10
C PHE A 46 -14.82 4.22 4.58
N PRO A 47 -15.91 3.80 5.27
CA PRO A 47 -15.82 3.38 6.67
C PRO A 47 -14.89 2.16 6.83
N PRO A 48 -14.03 2.12 7.86
CA PRO A 48 -13.11 1.00 8.08
C PRO A 48 -13.83 -0.34 8.32
N GLU A 49 -15.09 -0.30 8.74
CA GLU A 49 -15.95 -1.47 8.96
C GLU A 49 -16.38 -2.17 7.66
N ARG A 50 -16.06 -1.59 6.49
CA ARG A 50 -16.31 -2.18 5.17
C ARG A 50 -15.02 -2.26 4.34
N LYS A 51 -13.89 -2.56 4.96
CA LYS A 51 -12.59 -2.64 4.28
C LYS A 51 -12.51 -3.83 3.29
N TYR A 52 -13.35 -4.85 3.47
CA TYR A 52 -13.37 -6.03 2.61
C TYR A 52 -14.43 -5.92 1.52
N GLN A 53 -14.08 -6.27 0.29
CA GLN A 53 -15.04 -6.33 -0.83
C GLN A 53 -16.20 -7.31 -0.54
N GLN A 54 -15.95 -8.37 0.25
CA GLN A 54 -17.00 -9.29 0.73
C GLN A 54 -18.00 -8.62 1.69
N GLU A 55 -17.63 -7.50 2.30
CA GLU A 55 -18.45 -6.70 3.23
C GLU A 55 -18.98 -5.40 2.54
N GLY A 56 -18.87 -5.32 1.21
CA GLY A 56 -19.27 -4.15 0.43
C GLY A 56 -18.20 -3.06 0.32
N GLY A 57 -16.93 -3.41 0.51
CA GLY A 57 -15.78 -2.50 0.38
C GLY A 57 -15.52 -1.97 -1.02
N PRO A 58 -14.57 -1.01 -1.15
CA PRO A 58 -14.34 -0.31 -2.39
C PRO A 58 -14.00 -1.28 -3.52
N LEU A 59 -14.86 -1.31 -4.53
CA LEU A 59 -14.62 -1.98 -5.80
C LEU A 59 -13.32 -1.48 -6.44
N LEU A 60 -12.66 -2.37 -7.17
CA LEU A 60 -11.44 -2.08 -7.94
C LEU A 60 -11.57 -0.81 -8.81
N CYS A 61 -12.76 -0.56 -9.33
CA CYS A 61 -13.06 0.62 -10.14
C CYS A 61 -12.90 1.95 -9.36
N TYR A 62 -13.16 1.99 -8.06
CA TYR A 62 -12.94 3.19 -7.24
C TYR A 62 -11.46 3.47 -7.05
N CYS A 63 -10.63 2.44 -6.79
CA CYS A 63 -9.19 2.61 -6.68
C CYS A 63 -8.57 3.08 -8.00
N ILE A 64 -8.99 2.49 -9.14
CA ILE A 64 -8.55 2.94 -10.47
C ILE A 64 -9.03 4.37 -10.75
N GLY A 65 -10.26 4.72 -10.35
CA GLY A 65 -10.79 6.08 -10.47
C GLY A 65 -9.95 7.10 -9.68
N LEU A 66 -9.57 6.76 -8.45
CA LEU A 66 -8.71 7.60 -7.62
C LEU A 66 -7.34 7.79 -8.25
N LEU A 67 -6.71 6.71 -8.74
CA LEU A 67 -5.41 6.79 -9.42
C LEU A 67 -5.51 7.66 -10.69
N ARG A 68 -6.59 7.59 -11.45
CA ARG A 68 -6.82 8.46 -12.61
C ARG A 68 -6.92 9.94 -12.23
N ALA A 69 -7.54 10.25 -11.09
CA ALA A 69 -7.80 11.62 -10.67
C ALA A 69 -6.63 12.25 -9.90
N GLY A 70 -5.92 11.47 -9.09
CA GLY A 70 -4.94 11.98 -8.12
C GLY A 70 -3.48 11.65 -8.41
N SER A 71 -3.18 10.73 -9.32
CA SER A 71 -1.79 10.41 -9.67
C SER A 71 -1.18 11.42 -10.63
N THR A 72 0.11 11.71 -10.45
CA THR A 72 0.92 12.45 -11.42
C THR A 72 1.15 11.67 -12.72
N LEU A 73 1.20 10.33 -12.65
CA LEU A 73 1.43 9.43 -13.79
C LEU A 73 0.41 8.26 -13.80
N PRO A 74 -0.88 8.52 -14.06
CA PRO A 74 -1.94 7.54 -13.83
C PRO A 74 -1.76 6.19 -14.55
N ALA A 75 -1.28 6.20 -15.80
CA ALA A 75 -1.11 4.97 -16.58
C ALA A 75 -0.07 4.03 -15.98
N LEU A 76 1.03 4.57 -15.44
CA LEU A 76 2.09 3.78 -14.81
C LEU A 76 1.64 3.25 -13.45
N ASP A 77 0.95 4.08 -12.67
CA ASP A 77 0.49 3.71 -11.33
C ASP A 77 -0.64 2.68 -11.37
N ILE A 78 -1.57 2.79 -12.32
CA ILE A 78 -2.61 1.77 -12.55
C ILE A 78 -1.97 0.45 -12.95
N ARG A 79 -0.96 0.45 -13.82
CA ARG A 79 -0.24 -0.76 -14.19
C ARG A 79 0.45 -1.40 -12.98
N ALA A 80 1.19 -0.60 -12.21
CA ALA A 80 1.88 -1.08 -11.00
C ALA A 80 0.90 -1.64 -9.97
N PHE A 81 -0.28 -1.03 -9.82
CA PHE A 81 -1.34 -1.52 -8.96
C PHE A 81 -1.91 -2.87 -9.43
N LEU A 82 -2.20 -3.01 -10.73
CA LEU A 82 -2.66 -4.27 -11.31
C LEU A 82 -1.61 -5.38 -11.17
N ASP A 83 -0.33 -5.07 -11.39
CA ASP A 83 0.77 -6.02 -11.20
C ASP A 83 0.81 -6.54 -9.75
N GLY A 84 0.59 -5.66 -8.77
CA GLY A 84 0.46 -6.02 -7.35
C GLY A 84 -0.73 -6.94 -7.08
N LEU A 85 -1.90 -6.68 -7.69
CA LEU A 85 -3.08 -7.53 -7.54
C LEU A 85 -2.86 -8.94 -8.13
N ILE A 86 -2.24 -9.01 -9.32
CA ILE A 86 -1.90 -10.27 -9.97
C ILE A 86 -0.91 -11.06 -9.11
N PHE A 87 0.10 -10.38 -8.56
CA PHE A 87 1.05 -11.00 -7.65
C PHE A 87 0.37 -11.57 -6.40
N ASN A 88 -0.53 -10.80 -5.77
CA ASN A 88 -1.26 -11.24 -4.58
C ASN A 88 -2.12 -12.48 -4.86
N TYR A 89 -2.84 -12.50 -5.99
CA TYR A 89 -3.64 -13.65 -6.41
C TYR A 89 -2.78 -14.91 -6.56
N ARG A 90 -1.61 -14.79 -7.22
CA ARG A 90 -0.71 -15.92 -7.49
C ARG A 90 0.06 -16.38 -6.25
N GLY A 91 0.50 -15.47 -5.39
CA GLY A 91 1.38 -15.77 -4.26
C GLY A 91 0.68 -16.27 -3.01
N THR A 92 -0.58 -15.91 -2.78
CA THR A 92 -1.30 -16.25 -1.53
C THR A 92 -2.49 -17.19 -1.72
N GLY A 93 -2.86 -17.53 -2.96
CA GLY A 93 -4.04 -18.34 -3.27
C GLY A 93 -5.37 -17.71 -2.82
N ARG A 94 -5.35 -16.46 -2.35
CA ARG A 94 -6.52 -15.71 -1.87
C ARG A 94 -6.60 -14.40 -2.65
N GLY A 95 -7.63 -14.27 -3.49
CA GLY A 95 -7.95 -13.04 -4.23
C GLY A 95 -8.50 -11.92 -3.32
N ARG A 96 -7.78 -11.59 -2.24
CA ARG A 96 -8.15 -10.48 -1.35
C ARG A 96 -7.55 -9.19 -1.89
N CYS A 97 -8.36 -8.41 -2.60
CA CYS A 97 -8.14 -6.97 -2.75
C CYS A 97 -8.35 -6.34 -1.37
N GLN A 98 -7.30 -6.25 -0.55
CA GLN A 98 -7.33 -5.39 0.61
C GLN A 98 -6.95 -3.99 0.14
N ALA A 99 -7.78 -3.01 0.48
CA ALA A 99 -7.49 -1.59 0.33
C ALA A 99 -6.41 -1.19 1.36
N VAL A 100 -5.17 -1.62 1.10
CA VAL A 100 -3.97 -1.16 1.81
C VAL A 100 -3.28 -0.15 0.92
#